data_AF-A0A6N2X428-F1
#
_entry.id   AF-A0A6N2X428-F1
#
_cell.length_a   1.000
_cell.length_b   1.000
_cell.length_c   1.000
_cell.angle_alpha   90.00
_cell.angle_beta   90.00
_cell.angle_gamma   90.00
#
_symmetry.space_group_name_H-M   'P 1'
#
loop_
_entity.id
_entity.type
_entity.pdbx_description
1 polymer ?
#
loop_
_entity_poly.entity_id
_entity_poly.type
_entity_poly.pdbx_seq_one_letter_code
_entity_poly.pdbx_strand_id
1 'polypeptide(L)'
;MTKMKNLKLLFLFALCLPFVAGCSDGDDEAPYVEVSQSSFTDLDATATTLTLKITSNASWTVTSDASWCVPLKAGGEGTADVQLNIAENIDRGTRTARITVVVAGGVSSQTVTVSQKVVVPDDNYHYKLPVVFHVIYSSKSNTKQYVKTGWLETILADVNKLYKSSGVDLNLEFVLATEDPDGNKMEEPGVHRIQWANARISCREFMGYTANTPQKYIDLMWDQDRYINVCLYTFTEEGILGISTFPYTIQPDYLEGLSVLAYEVDYTNIPYPHCVSINNDYIYDHDAYYSSSDIVATLTHELGHYLGLRHVFSENDEDQTGSSDWCIDSDFCEDTPTYNKAEYDDYLLKYLGNSGTMTQADYEVLVMRNDCKHPGVTFRSTNVMDYAISDADRFTADQATRMRYVMLRSPFIPGPKIRTPEQQQPSSRTPIHFEMKAYE
;
A
#
# COMPACT_ATOMS: atom_id res chain seq x y z
N MET A 1 40.34 72.28 46.56
CA MET A 1 38.86 72.18 46.62
C MET A 1 38.30 73.54 46.96
N THR A 2 37.27 73.95 46.21
CA THR A 2 36.42 75.16 46.40
C THR A 2 37.01 76.54 46.02
N LYS A 3 36.52 77.10 44.90
CA LYS A 3 36.08 78.51 44.68
C LYS A 3 35.78 78.73 43.18
N MET A 4 34.52 79.03 42.83
CA MET A 4 33.99 80.36 42.45
C MET A 4 34.58 80.98 41.17
N LYS A 5 33.76 81.19 40.12
CA LYS A 5 33.18 82.50 39.73
C LYS A 5 32.53 82.47 38.33
N ASN A 6 31.45 83.23 38.23
CA ASN A 6 30.67 83.59 37.05
C ASN A 6 31.48 84.36 35.98
N LEU A 7 30.93 84.33 34.75
CA LEU A 7 30.56 85.52 33.93
C LEU A 7 31.21 85.60 32.53
N LYS A 8 30.36 85.63 31.49
CA LYS A 8 30.29 86.54 30.31
C LYS A 8 29.71 85.77 29.09
N LEU A 9 28.53 86.13 28.60
CA LEU A 9 28.20 87.21 27.64
C LEU A 9 28.29 86.71 26.19
N LEU A 10 27.17 86.65 25.44
CA LEU A 10 26.94 87.45 24.22
C LEU A 10 25.59 87.14 23.55
N PHE A 11 24.97 88.21 23.07
CA PHE A 11 23.76 88.33 22.25
C PHE A 11 24.04 88.03 20.75
N LEU A 12 22.97 87.98 19.94
CA LEU A 12 22.86 87.85 18.45
C LEU A 12 22.62 86.40 17.96
N PHE A 13 21.73 86.07 17.02
CA PHE A 13 21.05 86.85 15.97
C PHE A 13 19.72 86.15 15.59
N ALA A 14 18.77 86.93 15.08
CA ALA A 14 17.50 86.47 14.54
C ALA A 14 17.63 85.64 13.24
N LEU A 15 16.54 84.92 12.96
CA LEU A 15 16.07 84.47 11.65
C LEU A 15 16.86 83.35 10.94
N CYS A 16 16.22 82.18 10.86
CA CYS A 16 15.90 81.54 9.58
C CYS A 16 15.07 80.27 9.85
N LEU A 17 13.83 80.25 9.33
CA LEU A 17 13.04 79.03 9.18
C LEU A 17 13.85 77.98 8.40
N PRO A 18 13.68 76.69 8.73
CA PRO A 18 13.43 75.75 7.66
C PRO A 18 12.21 74.86 7.94
N PHE A 19 11.38 74.79 6.92
CA PHE A 19 10.57 73.64 6.52
C PHE A 19 9.73 72.96 7.61
N VAL A 20 8.45 73.33 7.63
CA VAL A 20 7.39 72.39 7.97
C VAL A 20 7.44 71.28 6.91
N ALA A 21 8.17 70.21 7.20
CA ALA A 21 7.86 68.93 6.60
C ALA A 21 6.51 68.54 7.17
N GLY A 22 5.45 68.69 6.37
CA GLY A 22 4.17 68.07 6.65
C GLY A 22 4.39 66.57 6.65
N CYS A 23 4.52 65.97 7.83
CA CYS A 23 4.13 64.59 8.01
C CYS A 23 2.62 64.58 7.77
N SER A 24 2.18 64.03 6.63
CA SER A 24 0.83 63.50 6.62
C SER A 24 0.86 62.32 7.58
N ASP A 25 0.19 62.43 8.71
CA ASP A 25 -0.25 61.28 9.48
C ASP A 25 -1.17 60.48 8.55
N GLY A 26 -0.56 59.60 7.75
CA GLY A 26 -1.26 58.46 7.20
C GLY A 26 -1.39 57.50 8.36
N ASP A 27 -2.61 57.31 8.85
CA ASP A 27 -2.95 56.22 9.76
C ASP A 27 -2.73 54.90 9.02
N ASP A 28 -1.47 54.46 8.90
CA ASP A 28 -1.13 53.14 8.36
C ASP A 28 -1.56 52.11 9.41
N GLU A 29 -2.76 51.56 9.24
CA GLU A 29 -3.26 50.47 10.09
C GLU A 29 -2.24 49.32 10.13
N ALA A 30 -1.98 48.81 11.33
CA ALA A 30 -1.06 47.69 11.52
C ALA A 30 -1.50 46.49 10.65
N PRO A 31 -0.55 45.76 10.02
CA PRO A 31 -0.91 44.60 9.20
C PRO A 31 -1.62 43.53 10.03
N TYR A 32 -2.79 43.08 9.58
CA TYR A 32 -3.60 42.07 10.25
C TYR A 32 -4.04 40.97 9.29
N VAL A 33 -4.42 39.81 9.84
CA VAL A 33 -5.15 38.79 9.11
C VAL A 33 -6.22 38.16 9.99
N GLU A 34 -7.39 37.98 9.40
CA GLU A 34 -8.55 37.31 9.97
C GLU A 34 -9.02 36.20 9.04
N VAL A 35 -9.65 35.19 9.64
CA VAL A 35 -10.19 34.04 8.94
C VAL A 35 -11.69 33.93 9.25
N SER A 36 -12.48 33.54 8.25
CA SER A 36 -13.94 33.34 8.40
C SER A 36 -14.32 32.36 9.49
N GLN A 37 -13.45 31.41 9.82
CA GLN A 37 -13.64 30.45 10.90
C GLN A 37 -12.29 29.88 11.36
N SER A 38 -12.21 29.56 12.65
CA SER A 38 -11.03 28.98 13.29
C SER A 38 -11.03 27.44 13.27
N SER A 39 -12.13 26.80 12.85
CA SER A 39 -12.17 25.36 12.70
C SER A 39 -13.18 24.85 11.67
N PHE A 40 -12.90 23.66 11.14
CA PHE A 40 -13.84 22.79 10.44
C PHE A 40 -13.94 21.50 11.24
N THR A 41 -15.14 21.19 11.73
CA THR A 41 -15.40 20.00 12.56
C THR A 41 -16.43 19.11 11.89
N ASP A 42 -16.48 17.84 12.30
CA ASP A 42 -17.44 16.84 11.81
C ASP A 42 -17.42 16.57 10.31
N LEU A 43 -16.30 16.84 9.63
CA LEU A 43 -16.16 16.51 8.21
C LEU A 43 -16.26 15.01 8.01
N ASP A 44 -17.04 14.62 7.00
CA ASP A 44 -17.11 13.25 6.54
C ASP A 44 -15.75 12.81 6.00
N ALA A 45 -15.55 11.49 5.99
CA ALA A 45 -14.28 10.90 5.62
C ALA A 45 -13.96 11.06 4.13
N THR A 46 -14.96 11.32 3.29
CA THR A 46 -14.80 11.45 1.83
C THR A 46 -13.95 12.66 1.45
N ALA A 47 -13.20 12.53 0.34
CA ALA A 47 -12.48 13.66 -0.23
C ALA A 47 -13.44 14.82 -0.56
N THR A 48 -13.03 16.05 -0.24
CA THR A 48 -13.86 17.24 -0.41
C THR A 48 -13.01 18.50 -0.58
N THR A 49 -13.64 19.62 -0.92
CA THR A 49 -12.99 20.94 -0.94
C THR A 49 -13.72 21.89 0.00
N LEU A 50 -12.95 22.54 0.87
CA LEU A 50 -13.46 23.55 1.80
C LEU A 50 -13.06 24.95 1.31
N THR A 51 -13.86 25.95 1.62
CA THR A 51 -13.53 27.35 1.32
C THR A 51 -13.25 28.09 2.63
N LEU A 52 -12.03 28.62 2.76
CA LEU A 52 -11.61 29.49 3.84
C LEU A 52 -11.49 30.92 3.31
N LYS A 53 -12.40 31.81 3.72
CA LYS A 53 -12.26 33.24 3.45
C LYS A 53 -11.22 33.85 4.40
N ILE A 54 -10.25 34.55 3.84
CA ILE A 54 -9.18 35.28 4.53
C ILE A 54 -9.39 36.76 4.26
N THR A 55 -9.33 37.59 5.30
CA THR A 55 -9.42 39.06 5.22
C THR A 55 -8.17 39.67 5.84
N SER A 56 -7.50 40.54 5.09
CA SER A 56 -6.26 41.20 5.50
C SER A 56 -6.13 42.56 4.83
N ASN A 57 -5.42 43.49 5.45
CA ASN A 57 -4.94 44.73 4.82
C ASN A 57 -3.52 44.59 4.22
N ALA A 58 -2.94 43.39 4.24
CA ALA A 58 -1.59 43.11 3.78
C ALA A 58 -1.53 41.81 2.93
N SER A 59 -0.33 41.49 2.43
CA SER A 59 -0.06 40.20 1.82
C SER A 59 0.11 39.11 2.88
N TRP A 60 -0.30 37.89 2.56
CA TRP A 60 -0.29 36.75 3.48
C TRP A 60 0.08 35.45 2.77
N THR A 61 0.59 34.51 3.54
CA THR A 61 0.84 33.12 3.12
C THR A 61 -0.08 32.18 3.88
N VAL A 62 -0.34 31.01 3.29
CA VAL A 62 -1.12 29.94 3.92
C VAL A 62 -0.42 28.61 3.73
N THR A 63 -0.26 27.86 4.81
CA THR A 63 0.40 26.56 4.84
C THR A 63 -0.42 25.55 5.63
N SER A 64 -0.16 24.27 5.40
CA SER A 64 -0.72 23.16 6.16
C SER A 64 0.39 22.36 6.80
N ASP A 65 0.13 21.78 7.97
CA ASP A 65 1.01 20.78 8.61
C ASP A 65 0.72 19.34 8.15
N ALA A 66 -0.25 19.13 7.25
CA ALA A 66 -0.68 17.82 6.80
C ALA A 66 -0.79 17.72 5.27
N SER A 67 -0.29 16.62 4.70
CA SER A 67 -0.34 16.32 3.26
C SER A 67 -1.76 16.03 2.74
N TRP A 68 -2.68 15.63 3.61
CA TRP A 68 -4.07 15.35 3.23
C TRP A 68 -4.99 16.57 3.25
N CYS A 69 -4.55 17.72 3.76
CA CYS A 69 -5.32 18.95 3.84
C CYS A 69 -4.50 20.10 3.22
N VAL A 70 -4.60 20.28 1.90
CA VAL A 70 -3.67 21.14 1.15
C VAL A 70 -4.35 22.41 0.65
N PRO A 71 -3.86 23.61 0.97
CA PRO A 71 -4.36 24.83 0.34
C PRO A 71 -4.00 24.86 -1.14
N LEU A 72 -5.00 25.10 -2.01
CA LEU A 72 -4.80 25.20 -3.46
C LEU A 72 -4.06 26.47 -3.89
N LYS A 73 -3.90 27.42 -2.96
CA LYS A 73 -3.16 28.67 -3.15
C LYS A 73 -2.30 28.90 -1.92
N ALA A 74 -1.00 29.16 -2.10
CA ALA A 74 -0.05 29.33 -0.99
C ALA A 74 0.01 30.75 -0.39
N GLY A 75 -0.73 31.71 -0.95
CA GLY A 75 -0.76 33.08 -0.46
C GLY A 75 -1.66 34.02 -1.26
N GLY A 76 -1.76 35.26 -0.83
CA GLY A 76 -2.60 36.27 -1.46
C GLY A 76 -2.40 37.65 -0.86
N GLU A 77 -3.23 38.59 -1.31
CA GLU A 77 -3.27 39.96 -0.83
C GLU A 77 -4.72 40.35 -0.59
N GLY A 78 -4.96 41.18 0.41
CA GLY A 78 -6.30 41.65 0.71
C GLY A 78 -7.23 40.51 1.15
N THR A 79 -8.52 40.68 0.85
CA THR A 79 -9.53 39.63 1.07
C THR A 79 -9.55 38.64 -0.08
N ALA A 80 -9.44 37.34 0.22
CA ALA A 80 -9.56 36.28 -0.78
C ALA A 80 -10.17 35.00 -0.20
N ASP A 81 -10.75 34.19 -1.08
CA ASP A 81 -11.18 32.84 -0.74
C ASP A 81 -10.07 31.84 -1.11
N VAL A 82 -9.63 31.06 -0.13
CA VAL A 82 -8.67 29.96 -0.30
C VAL A 82 -9.41 28.65 -0.24
N GLN A 83 -9.27 27.84 -1.28
CA GLN A 83 -9.77 26.47 -1.28
C GLN A 83 -8.76 25.53 -0.61
N LEU A 84 -9.24 24.68 0.29
CA LEU A 84 -8.48 23.60 0.91
C LEU A 84 -8.94 22.28 0.29
N ASN A 85 -8.04 21.56 -0.36
CA ASN A 85 -8.29 20.21 -0.85
C ASN A 85 -8.10 19.22 0.31
N ILE A 86 -9.15 18.48 0.64
CA ILE A 86 -9.16 17.48 1.70
C ILE A 86 -9.20 16.11 1.05
N ALA A 87 -8.16 15.30 1.25
CA ALA A 87 -8.14 13.91 0.80
C ALA A 87 -9.06 13.04 1.67
N GLU A 88 -9.42 11.87 1.15
CA GLU A 88 -10.19 10.88 1.92
C GLU A 88 -9.40 10.39 3.14
N ASN A 89 -10.07 10.17 4.27
CA ASN A 89 -9.45 9.64 5.47
C ASN A 89 -9.62 8.12 5.57
N ILE A 90 -8.64 7.42 5.01
CA ILE A 90 -8.52 5.96 5.08
C ILE A 90 -7.64 5.48 6.25
N ASP A 91 -7.24 6.38 7.15
CA ASP A 91 -6.37 6.06 8.29
C ASP A 91 -7.12 5.23 9.36
N ARG A 92 -6.49 4.93 10.49
CA ARG A 92 -7.09 4.12 11.57
C ARG A 92 -8.10 4.88 12.44
N GLY A 93 -8.27 6.18 12.22
CA GLY A 93 -9.14 7.01 13.05
C GLY A 93 -9.29 8.44 12.55
N THR A 94 -10.06 9.23 13.31
CA THR A 94 -10.22 10.67 13.05
C THR A 94 -8.86 11.36 13.06
N ARG A 95 -8.64 12.24 12.09
CA ARG A 95 -7.39 12.99 11.95
C ARG A 95 -7.62 14.49 11.97
N THR A 96 -6.58 15.24 12.36
CA THR A 96 -6.62 16.69 12.46
C THR A 96 -5.42 17.37 11.79
N ALA A 97 -5.66 18.45 11.07
CA ALA A 97 -4.65 19.30 10.46
C ALA A 97 -4.77 20.74 10.96
N ARG A 98 -3.66 21.49 10.91
CA ARG A 98 -3.61 22.92 11.20
C ARG A 98 -3.19 23.70 9.96
N ILE A 99 -4.10 24.56 9.51
CA ILE A 99 -3.82 25.56 8.49
C ILE A 99 -3.33 26.83 9.17
N THR A 100 -2.13 27.28 8.82
CA THR A 100 -1.55 28.51 9.36
C THR A 100 -1.57 29.60 8.29
N VAL A 101 -2.21 30.72 8.59
CA VAL A 101 -2.21 31.92 7.75
C VAL A 101 -1.35 32.98 8.41
N VAL A 102 -0.36 33.52 7.71
CA VAL A 102 0.62 34.45 8.26
C VAL A 102 0.75 35.67 7.36
N VAL A 103 0.66 36.87 7.94
CA VAL A 103 0.95 38.12 7.23
C VAL A 103 2.44 38.20 6.91
N ALA A 104 2.80 38.76 5.75
CA ALA A 104 4.19 38.98 5.36
C ALA A 104 4.99 39.68 6.47
N GLY A 105 6.18 39.15 6.76
CA GLY A 105 7.01 39.60 7.89
C GLY A 105 6.64 39.00 9.25
N GLY A 106 5.62 38.15 9.34
CA GLY A 106 5.30 37.37 10.55
C GLY A 106 4.61 38.15 11.67
N VAL A 107 4.07 39.33 11.37
CA VAL A 107 3.53 40.28 12.36
C VAL A 107 2.14 39.93 12.88
N SER A 108 1.38 39.13 12.13
CA SER A 108 0.04 38.63 12.50
C SER A 108 -0.16 37.24 11.92
N SER A 109 -0.85 36.36 12.66
CA SER A 109 -1.12 34.99 12.21
C SER A 109 -2.45 34.45 12.76
N GLN A 110 -3.05 33.54 12.02
CA GLN A 110 -4.24 32.79 12.42
C GLN A 110 -4.01 31.30 12.17
N THR A 111 -4.60 30.47 13.03
CA THR A 111 -4.56 29.01 12.89
C THR A 111 -5.98 28.49 12.77
N VAL A 112 -6.23 27.68 11.74
CA VAL A 112 -7.51 27.00 11.51
C VAL A 112 -7.31 25.51 11.68
N THR A 113 -8.11 24.88 12.55
CA THR A 113 -8.06 23.43 12.77
C THR A 113 -9.08 22.71 11.89
N VAL A 114 -8.65 21.70 11.15
CA VAL A 114 -9.52 20.86 10.32
C VAL A 114 -9.56 19.46 10.94
N SER A 115 -10.76 18.96 11.27
CA SER A 115 -10.97 17.61 11.82
C SER A 115 -11.84 16.78 10.89
N GLN A 116 -11.36 15.60 10.52
CA GLN A 116 -12.00 14.71 9.54
C GLN A 116 -12.19 13.30 10.13
N LYS A 117 -13.43 12.79 10.06
CA LYS A 117 -13.78 11.42 10.47
C LYS A 117 -13.07 10.38 9.60
N VAL A 118 -12.99 9.14 10.06
CA VAL A 118 -12.43 8.00 9.32
C VAL A 118 -13.49 7.33 8.45
N VAL A 119 -13.07 6.76 7.31
CA VAL A 119 -13.93 5.93 6.48
C VAL A 119 -14.31 4.66 7.24
N VAL A 120 -15.60 4.32 7.23
CA VAL A 120 -16.09 2.98 7.60
C VAL A 120 -16.48 2.29 6.29
N PRO A 121 -15.68 1.33 5.80
CA PRO A 121 -15.94 0.73 4.50
C PRO A 121 -17.14 -0.22 4.58
N ASP A 122 -17.90 -0.28 3.49
CA ASP A 122 -18.92 -1.30 3.27
C ASP A 122 -18.49 -2.25 2.13
N ASP A 123 -19.33 -3.23 1.81
CA ASP A 123 -19.05 -4.22 0.77
C ASP A 123 -18.88 -3.60 -0.63
N ASN A 124 -19.33 -2.37 -0.85
CA ASN A 124 -19.19 -1.63 -2.12
C ASN A 124 -18.03 -0.63 -2.12
N TYR A 125 -17.23 -0.56 -1.05
CA TYR A 125 -16.04 0.28 -1.04
C TYR A 125 -15.03 -0.18 -2.10
N HIS A 126 -14.60 0.76 -2.95
CA HIS A 126 -13.62 0.50 -4.00
C HIS A 126 -12.20 0.60 -3.42
N TYR A 127 -11.50 -0.53 -3.35
CA TYR A 127 -10.15 -0.57 -2.80
C TYR A 127 -9.11 -0.18 -3.85
N LYS A 128 -8.37 0.91 -3.60
CA LYS A 128 -7.11 1.19 -4.30
C LYS A 128 -5.97 0.72 -3.42
N LEU A 129 -5.24 -0.29 -3.87
CA LEU A 129 -4.18 -0.95 -3.12
C LEU A 129 -2.83 -0.48 -3.66
N PRO A 130 -2.11 0.42 -2.95
CA PRO A 130 -0.82 0.90 -3.42
C PRO A 130 0.22 -0.21 -3.36
N VAL A 131 0.91 -0.47 -4.47
CA VAL A 131 1.95 -1.49 -4.60
C VAL A 131 3.31 -0.80 -4.71
N VAL A 132 4.28 -1.30 -3.95
CA VAL A 132 5.70 -0.95 -4.08
C VAL A 132 6.52 -2.21 -4.39
N PHE A 133 7.24 -2.17 -5.50
CA PHE A 133 8.22 -3.16 -5.90
C PHE A 133 9.59 -2.80 -5.31
N HIS A 134 10.05 -3.61 -4.36
CA HIS A 134 11.43 -3.57 -3.87
C HIS A 134 12.32 -4.36 -4.82
N VAL A 135 12.93 -3.67 -5.77
CA VAL A 135 13.83 -4.25 -6.77
C VAL A 135 15.22 -4.39 -6.18
N ILE A 136 15.55 -5.59 -5.70
CA ILE A 136 16.83 -5.89 -5.07
C ILE A 136 17.80 -6.42 -6.13
N TYR A 137 18.92 -5.73 -6.31
CA TYR A 137 19.85 -6.04 -7.39
C TYR A 137 21.31 -6.01 -6.95
N SER A 138 22.15 -6.80 -7.62
CA SER A 138 23.61 -6.75 -7.42
C SER A 138 24.32 -5.88 -8.45
N SER A 139 23.87 -5.97 -9.70
CA SER A 139 24.43 -5.24 -10.84
C SER A 139 23.35 -4.60 -11.69
N LYS A 140 23.53 -3.32 -12.03
CA LYS A 140 22.66 -2.58 -12.96
C LYS A 140 22.71 -3.15 -14.39
N SER A 141 23.76 -3.91 -14.73
CA SER A 141 23.88 -4.53 -16.06
C SER A 141 23.02 -5.80 -16.22
N ASN A 142 22.61 -6.42 -15.11
CA ASN A 142 21.72 -7.57 -15.16
C ASN A 142 20.27 -7.08 -15.24
N THR A 143 19.67 -7.11 -16.43
CA THR A 143 18.31 -6.57 -16.65
C THR A 143 17.22 -7.36 -15.97
N LYS A 144 17.46 -8.61 -15.54
CA LYS A 144 16.51 -9.37 -14.73
C LYS A 144 16.47 -8.87 -13.28
N GLN A 145 17.63 -8.45 -12.75
CA GLN A 145 17.72 -7.87 -11.41
C GLN A 145 17.39 -6.38 -11.39
N TYR A 146 17.97 -5.62 -12.31
CA TYR A 146 17.69 -4.21 -12.49
C TYR A 146 16.69 -4.04 -13.63
N VAL A 147 15.43 -4.33 -13.31
CA VAL A 147 14.32 -4.34 -14.27
C VAL A 147 14.19 -3.01 -15.01
N LYS A 148 13.89 -3.07 -16.30
CA LYS A 148 13.73 -1.87 -17.14
C LYS A 148 12.60 -0.99 -16.59
N THR A 149 12.82 0.32 -16.60
CA THR A 149 11.82 1.31 -16.23
C THR A 149 10.54 1.15 -17.06
N GLY A 150 9.38 1.23 -16.40
CA GLY A 150 8.06 1.08 -17.01
C GLY A 150 7.60 -0.37 -17.20
N TRP A 151 8.47 -1.37 -17.09
CA TRP A 151 8.05 -2.76 -17.24
C TRP A 151 7.15 -3.25 -16.09
N LEU A 152 7.45 -2.84 -14.86
CA LEU A 152 6.62 -3.18 -13.69
C LEU A 152 5.25 -2.51 -13.73
N GLU A 153 5.14 -1.33 -14.37
CA GLU A 153 3.85 -0.68 -14.65
C GLU A 153 3.01 -1.53 -15.61
N THR A 154 3.61 -2.03 -16.70
CA THR A 154 2.94 -2.95 -17.62
C THR A 154 2.45 -4.21 -16.91
N ILE A 155 3.31 -4.87 -16.12
CA ILE A 155 2.94 -6.08 -15.36
C ILE A 155 1.73 -5.79 -14.45
N LEU A 156 1.78 -4.71 -13.66
CA LEU A 156 0.69 -4.41 -12.74
C LEU A 156 -0.62 -4.04 -13.46
N ALA A 157 -0.53 -3.39 -14.64
CA ALA A 157 -1.69 -3.13 -15.48
C ALA A 157 -2.33 -4.43 -16.01
N ASP A 158 -1.52 -5.40 -16.42
CA ASP A 158 -2.01 -6.70 -16.89
C ASP A 158 -2.55 -7.58 -15.74
N VAL A 159 -1.97 -7.50 -14.53
CA VAL A 159 -2.55 -8.09 -13.31
C VAL A 159 -3.95 -7.51 -13.04
N ASN A 160 -4.09 -6.18 -13.06
CA ASN A 160 -5.41 -5.55 -12.89
C ASN A 160 -6.42 -6.00 -13.95
N LYS A 161 -5.97 -6.15 -15.21
CA LYS A 161 -6.81 -6.66 -16.28
C LYS A 161 -7.27 -8.09 -15.99
N LEU A 162 -6.37 -8.98 -15.54
CA LEU A 162 -6.69 -10.36 -15.20
C LEU A 162 -7.69 -10.43 -14.05
N TYR A 163 -7.44 -9.72 -12.95
CA TYR A 163 -8.38 -9.60 -11.82
C TYR A 163 -9.77 -9.14 -12.28
N LYS A 164 -9.83 -8.13 -13.15
CA LYS A 164 -11.10 -7.60 -13.69
C LYS A 164 -11.82 -8.56 -14.63
N SER A 165 -11.09 -9.37 -15.40
CA SER A 165 -11.67 -10.36 -16.32
C SER A 165 -11.94 -11.73 -15.69
N SER A 166 -11.59 -11.91 -14.41
CA SER A 166 -11.60 -13.21 -13.70
C SER A 166 -12.98 -13.84 -13.46
N GLY A 167 -14.07 -13.20 -13.91
CA GLY A 167 -15.43 -13.69 -13.76
C GLY A 167 -16.16 -13.19 -12.50
N VAL A 168 -15.45 -12.51 -11.59
CA VAL A 168 -16.01 -11.88 -10.39
C VAL A 168 -15.52 -10.44 -10.27
N ASP A 169 -16.35 -9.55 -9.72
CA ASP A 169 -15.95 -8.17 -9.46
C ASP A 169 -15.58 -8.00 -7.99
N LEU A 170 -14.28 -7.83 -7.74
CA LEU A 170 -13.73 -7.58 -6.41
C LEU A 170 -13.81 -6.12 -5.98
N ASN A 171 -14.20 -5.22 -6.90
CA ASN A 171 -14.22 -3.78 -6.72
C ASN A 171 -12.90 -3.28 -6.09
N LEU A 172 -11.79 -3.70 -6.69
CA LEU A 172 -10.43 -3.30 -6.31
C LEU A 172 -9.63 -2.89 -7.54
N GLU A 173 -8.56 -2.14 -7.31
CA GLU A 173 -7.53 -1.80 -8.27
C GLU A 173 -6.17 -1.74 -7.54
N PHE A 174 -5.17 -2.44 -8.06
CA PHE A 174 -3.78 -2.27 -7.61
C PHE A 174 -3.17 -1.07 -8.32
N VAL A 175 -2.56 -0.16 -7.57
CA VAL A 175 -1.99 1.09 -8.12
C VAL A 175 -0.53 1.21 -7.72
N LEU A 176 0.34 1.74 -8.59
CA LEU A 176 1.72 2.00 -8.21
C LEU A 176 1.77 3.10 -7.14
N ALA A 177 2.50 2.87 -6.06
CA ALA A 177 2.73 3.88 -5.03
C ALA A 177 3.41 5.12 -5.62
N THR A 178 2.86 6.32 -5.42
CA THR A 178 3.45 7.56 -5.98
C THR A 178 4.38 8.27 -5.00
N GLU A 179 4.33 7.90 -3.72
CA GLU A 179 5.06 8.51 -2.63
C GLU A 179 5.73 7.45 -1.76
N ASP A 180 6.94 7.76 -1.30
CA ASP A 180 7.69 6.94 -0.34
C ASP A 180 7.11 7.06 1.09
N PRO A 181 7.61 6.30 2.07
CA PRO A 181 7.10 6.34 3.45
C PRO A 181 7.17 7.73 4.09
N ASP A 182 8.17 8.53 3.70
CA ASP A 182 8.40 9.90 4.17
C ASP A 182 7.50 10.94 3.46
N GLY A 183 6.69 10.51 2.48
CA GLY A 183 5.77 11.36 1.72
C GLY A 183 6.43 12.08 0.54
N ASN A 184 7.65 11.72 0.15
CA ASN A 184 8.28 12.29 -1.03
C ASN A 184 7.78 11.59 -2.29
N LYS A 185 7.57 12.36 -3.35
CA LYS A 185 7.22 11.81 -4.67
C LYS A 185 8.34 10.91 -5.20
N MET A 186 7.99 9.70 -5.60
CA MET A 186 8.91 8.75 -6.22
C MET A 186 9.27 9.15 -7.65
N GLU A 187 10.53 8.93 -8.05
CA GLU A 187 11.00 9.16 -9.43
C GLU A 187 10.34 8.19 -10.42
N GLU A 188 10.30 6.90 -10.04
CA GLU A 188 9.59 5.84 -10.73
C GLU A 188 8.49 5.34 -9.78
N PRO A 189 7.21 5.68 -10.03
CA PRO A 189 6.11 5.26 -9.16
C PRO A 189 6.14 3.75 -8.90
N GLY A 190 6.01 3.38 -7.64
CA GLY A 190 5.94 2.01 -7.17
C GLY A 190 7.25 1.25 -7.28
N VAL A 191 8.38 1.88 -7.57
CA VAL A 191 9.66 1.17 -7.73
C VAL A 191 10.71 1.71 -6.75
N HIS A 192 11.07 0.90 -5.76
CA HIS A 192 12.15 1.15 -4.82
C HIS A 192 13.34 0.24 -5.16
N ARG A 193 14.43 0.81 -5.70
CA ARG A 193 15.60 0.04 -6.17
C ARG A 193 16.69 0.00 -5.11
N ILE A 194 17.07 -1.20 -4.65
CA ILE A 194 18.05 -1.39 -3.57
C ILE A 194 19.23 -2.24 -4.06
N GLN A 195 20.45 -1.72 -3.96
CA GLN A 195 21.64 -2.47 -4.34
C GLN A 195 22.18 -3.30 -3.17
N TRP A 196 22.26 -4.62 -3.33
CA TRP A 196 22.87 -5.54 -2.37
C TRP A 196 24.08 -6.26 -2.98
N ALA A 197 24.99 -6.74 -2.13
CA ALA A 197 26.18 -7.47 -2.58
C ALA A 197 25.83 -8.86 -3.16
N ASN A 198 24.78 -9.49 -2.63
CA ASN A 198 24.38 -10.84 -3.02
C ASN A 198 23.54 -10.80 -4.29
N ALA A 199 23.89 -11.63 -5.27
CA ALA A 199 23.14 -11.76 -6.52
C ALA A 199 21.92 -12.69 -6.39
N ARG A 200 21.89 -13.60 -5.40
CA ARG A 200 20.80 -14.53 -5.14
C ARG A 200 20.49 -14.55 -3.65
N ILE A 201 19.23 -14.68 -3.28
CA ILE A 201 18.74 -14.68 -1.90
C ILE A 201 17.78 -15.86 -1.73
N SER A 202 17.87 -16.58 -0.62
CA SER A 202 16.90 -17.64 -0.31
C SER A 202 15.54 -17.02 -0.02
N CYS A 203 14.52 -17.40 -0.78
CA CYS A 203 13.16 -16.88 -0.53
C CYS A 203 12.62 -17.33 0.82
N ARG A 204 12.93 -18.56 1.24
CA ARG A 204 12.56 -19.09 2.57
C ARG A 204 13.24 -18.32 3.70
N GLU A 205 14.53 -18.01 3.58
CA GLU A 205 15.22 -17.16 4.57
C GLU A 205 14.65 -15.74 4.59
N PHE A 206 14.38 -15.16 3.41
CA PHE A 206 13.83 -13.82 3.29
C PHE A 206 12.46 -13.71 3.95
N MET A 207 11.55 -14.62 3.61
CA MET A 207 10.15 -14.63 4.06
C MET A 207 9.98 -15.07 5.52
N GLY A 208 11.05 -15.48 6.20
CA GLY A 208 11.04 -15.74 7.64
C GLY A 208 10.74 -17.17 8.06
N TYR A 209 10.96 -18.15 7.19
CA TYR A 209 10.84 -19.59 7.54
C TYR A 209 11.98 -20.09 8.44
N THR A 210 13.02 -19.28 8.65
CA THR A 210 14.12 -19.61 9.54
C THR A 210 13.90 -18.98 10.92
N ALA A 211 14.37 -19.65 11.97
CA ALA A 211 14.13 -19.24 13.36
C ALA A 211 14.62 -17.82 13.73
N ASN A 212 15.42 -17.17 12.87
CA ASN A 212 15.88 -15.80 13.04
C ASN A 212 15.99 -15.10 11.69
N THR A 213 14.89 -14.50 11.22
CA THR A 213 14.89 -13.68 10.01
C THR A 213 15.86 -12.50 10.17
N PRO A 214 16.82 -12.32 9.25
CA PRO A 214 17.73 -11.18 9.31
C PRO A 214 16.99 -9.84 9.32
N GLN A 215 17.31 -8.97 10.30
CA GLN A 215 16.67 -7.66 10.46
C GLN A 215 16.69 -6.81 9.18
N LYS A 216 17.78 -6.89 8.40
CA LYS A 216 17.92 -6.22 7.10
C LYS A 216 16.80 -6.54 6.08
N TYR A 217 16.11 -7.67 6.22
CA TYR A 217 14.97 -8.04 5.37
C TYR A 217 13.70 -7.36 5.86
N ILE A 218 13.50 -7.33 7.19
CA ILE A 218 12.37 -6.66 7.84
C ILE A 218 12.44 -5.15 7.60
N ASP A 219 13.64 -4.55 7.70
CA ASP A 219 13.88 -3.11 7.50
C ASP A 219 13.56 -2.61 6.08
N LEU A 220 13.37 -3.51 5.11
CA LEU A 220 12.92 -3.14 3.76
C LEU A 220 11.43 -2.82 3.68
N MET A 221 10.63 -3.36 4.61
CA MET A 221 9.18 -3.29 4.52
C MET A 221 8.68 -1.88 4.76
N TRP A 222 7.91 -1.37 3.82
CA TRP A 222 7.11 -0.18 4.03
C TRP A 222 5.84 -0.55 4.80
N ASP A 223 5.25 0.45 5.47
CA ASP A 223 4.03 0.29 6.27
C ASP A 223 2.93 -0.42 5.48
N GLN A 224 2.58 -1.64 5.91
CA GLN A 224 1.64 -2.53 5.24
C GLN A 224 0.20 -2.01 5.26
N ASP A 225 -0.13 -1.05 6.13
CA ASP A 225 -1.43 -0.39 6.07
C ASP A 225 -1.50 0.69 4.97
N ARG A 226 -0.35 1.02 4.37
CA ARG A 226 -0.23 1.99 3.28
C ARG A 226 0.20 1.35 1.97
N TYR A 227 0.96 0.28 2.01
CA TYR A 227 1.56 -0.35 0.83
C TYR A 227 1.50 -1.88 0.87
N ILE A 228 1.17 -2.51 -0.27
CA ILE A 228 1.52 -3.90 -0.54
C ILE A 228 2.98 -3.93 -0.97
N ASN A 229 3.81 -4.59 -0.17
CA ASN A 229 5.22 -4.77 -0.44
C ASN A 229 5.42 -5.96 -1.39
N VAL A 230 6.02 -5.73 -2.56
CA VAL A 230 6.41 -6.79 -3.52
C VAL A 230 7.93 -6.82 -3.65
N CYS A 231 8.58 -7.82 -3.09
CA CYS A 231 10.04 -7.98 -3.12
C CYS A 231 10.48 -8.76 -4.35
N LEU A 232 11.26 -8.12 -5.21
CA LEU A 232 11.71 -8.70 -6.47
C LEU A 232 13.22 -8.97 -6.43
N TYR A 233 13.60 -10.25 -6.45
CA TYR A 233 14.99 -10.68 -6.39
C TYR A 233 15.18 -12.06 -7.02
N THR A 234 16.43 -12.47 -7.24
CA THR A 234 16.73 -13.80 -7.79
C THR A 234 16.73 -14.81 -6.66
N PHE A 235 15.86 -15.83 -6.73
CA PHE A 235 15.77 -16.84 -5.68
C PHE A 235 16.97 -17.80 -5.74
N THR A 236 17.33 -18.42 -4.61
CA THR A 236 18.29 -19.53 -4.64
C THR A 236 17.64 -20.84 -5.02
N GLU A 237 16.38 -21.00 -4.65
CA GLU A 237 15.51 -22.14 -4.84
C GLU A 237 15.16 -22.31 -6.33
N GLU A 238 15.15 -23.55 -6.79
CA GLU A 238 14.74 -23.90 -8.15
C GLU A 238 13.24 -24.20 -8.18
N GLY A 239 12.55 -23.79 -9.25
CA GLY A 239 11.13 -24.11 -9.46
C GLY A 239 10.14 -23.26 -8.68
N ILE A 240 10.59 -22.32 -7.84
CA ILE A 240 9.73 -21.37 -7.12
C ILE A 240 9.72 -20.03 -7.87
N LEU A 241 8.51 -19.59 -8.23
CA LEU A 241 8.28 -18.38 -9.05
C LEU A 241 7.86 -17.19 -8.17
N GLY A 242 7.09 -17.46 -7.12
CA GLY A 242 6.63 -16.50 -6.14
C GLY A 242 6.49 -17.15 -4.77
N ILE A 243 6.26 -16.34 -3.75
CA ILE A 243 5.86 -16.77 -2.41
C ILE A 243 5.18 -15.58 -1.72
N SER A 244 4.07 -15.78 -1.03
CA SER A 244 3.35 -14.71 -0.36
C SER A 244 3.09 -15.01 1.10
N THR A 245 3.20 -13.99 1.96
CA THR A 245 2.63 -14.05 3.30
C THR A 245 1.10 -14.11 3.25
N PHE A 246 0.50 -14.85 4.17
CA PHE A 246 -0.94 -14.91 4.34
C PHE A 246 -1.48 -13.85 5.30
N PRO A 247 -2.74 -13.41 5.11
CA PRO A 247 -3.37 -12.42 5.96
C PRO A 247 -3.74 -12.98 7.34
N TYR A 248 -4.05 -12.05 8.24
CA TYR A 248 -4.49 -12.32 9.61
C TYR A 248 -5.95 -11.95 9.81
N THR A 249 -6.59 -12.54 10.82
CA THR A 249 -7.75 -11.90 11.45
C THR A 249 -7.38 -11.37 12.82
N ILE A 250 -8.24 -10.53 13.41
CA ILE A 250 -8.07 -10.03 14.78
C ILE A 250 -9.32 -10.42 15.57
N GLN A 251 -9.16 -11.07 16.73
CA GLN A 251 -10.30 -11.47 17.57
C GLN A 251 -11.29 -10.31 17.80
N PRO A 252 -12.61 -10.55 17.73
CA PRO A 252 -13.27 -11.84 17.58
C PRO A 252 -13.44 -12.32 16.13
N ASP A 253 -12.93 -11.57 15.15
CA ASP A 253 -13.05 -11.94 13.74
C ASP A 253 -12.26 -13.24 13.46
N TYR A 254 -12.86 -14.11 12.65
CA TYR A 254 -12.31 -15.40 12.29
C TYR A 254 -12.63 -15.71 10.83
N LEU A 255 -11.64 -16.25 10.13
CA LEU A 255 -11.80 -16.78 8.78
C LEU A 255 -10.94 -18.04 8.70
N GLU A 256 -11.57 -19.16 8.36
CA GLU A 256 -10.90 -20.47 8.37
C GLU A 256 -9.65 -20.46 7.47
N GLY A 257 -8.57 -21.09 7.92
CA GLY A 257 -7.27 -21.08 7.24
C GLY A 257 -6.34 -19.91 7.60
N LEU A 258 -6.87 -18.81 8.16
CA LEU A 258 -6.05 -17.66 8.56
C LEU A 258 -5.61 -17.73 10.02
N SER A 259 -4.43 -17.19 10.31
CA SER A 259 -3.93 -17.00 11.66
C SER A 259 -4.68 -15.85 12.36
N VAL A 260 -4.88 -15.98 13.68
CA VAL A 260 -5.69 -15.02 14.45
C VAL A 260 -4.82 -14.26 15.46
N LEU A 261 -4.79 -12.94 15.34
CA LEU A 261 -4.17 -12.04 16.31
C LEU A 261 -5.14 -11.72 17.45
N ALA A 262 -4.61 -11.53 18.66
CA ALA A 262 -5.41 -11.20 19.83
C ALA A 262 -5.97 -9.76 19.79
N TYR A 263 -5.25 -8.83 19.17
CA TYR A 263 -5.60 -7.42 19.04
C TYR A 263 -4.82 -6.81 17.88
N GLU A 264 -5.19 -5.60 17.47
CA GLU A 264 -4.50 -4.90 16.37
C GLU A 264 -3.07 -4.48 16.76
N VAL A 265 -2.13 -4.67 15.83
CA VAL A 265 -0.70 -4.44 16.07
C VAL A 265 -0.17 -3.43 15.05
N ASP A 266 0.83 -2.65 15.47
CA ASP A 266 1.59 -1.78 14.59
C ASP A 266 2.59 -2.61 13.76
N TYR A 267 2.69 -2.29 12.47
CA TYR A 267 3.49 -3.05 11.51
C TYR A 267 4.97 -3.20 11.89
N THR A 268 5.53 -2.26 12.66
CA THR A 268 6.92 -2.32 13.15
C THR A 268 7.19 -3.48 14.10
N ASN A 269 6.15 -4.16 14.59
CA ASN A 269 6.28 -5.31 15.48
C ASN A 269 6.21 -6.65 14.75
N ILE A 270 6.04 -6.67 13.42
CA ILE A 270 6.04 -7.92 12.65
C ILE A 270 7.49 -8.44 12.57
N PRO A 271 7.77 -9.68 13.04
CA PRO A 271 9.14 -10.18 13.17
C PRO A 271 9.71 -10.78 11.87
N TYR A 272 9.07 -10.55 10.73
CA TYR A 272 9.46 -11.05 9.41
C TYR A 272 8.91 -10.11 8.31
N PRO A 273 9.43 -10.19 7.07
CA PRO A 273 8.87 -9.45 5.94
C PRO A 273 7.44 -9.90 5.60
N HIS A 274 6.46 -9.05 5.87
CA HIS A 274 5.07 -9.25 5.44
C HIS A 274 4.90 -8.67 4.03
N CYS A 275 5.09 -9.52 3.02
CA CYS A 275 5.18 -9.14 1.61
C CYS A 275 4.81 -10.28 0.66
N VAL A 276 4.73 -9.95 -0.62
CA VAL A 276 4.84 -10.89 -1.75
C VAL A 276 6.29 -10.89 -2.21
N SER A 277 6.92 -12.05 -2.39
CA SER A 277 8.23 -12.15 -3.03
C SER A 277 8.10 -12.81 -4.41
N ILE A 278 8.80 -12.28 -5.40
CA ILE A 278 8.77 -12.75 -6.79
C ILE A 278 10.18 -13.04 -7.28
N ASN A 279 10.34 -14.19 -7.94
CA ASN A 279 11.59 -14.59 -8.53
C ASN A 279 11.82 -13.88 -9.87
N ASN A 280 12.79 -12.97 -9.89
CA ASN A 280 13.06 -12.15 -11.06
C ASN A 280 13.72 -12.90 -12.23
N ASP A 281 14.05 -14.19 -12.08
CA ASP A 281 14.50 -15.01 -13.20
C ASP A 281 13.44 -15.10 -14.32
N TYR A 282 12.16 -14.91 -13.97
CA TYR A 282 11.01 -14.97 -14.88
C TYR A 282 10.39 -13.59 -15.18
N ILE A 283 11.03 -12.49 -14.78
CA ILE A 283 10.41 -11.15 -14.86
C ILE A 283 10.00 -10.73 -16.29
N TYR A 284 10.60 -11.31 -17.33
CA TYR A 284 10.25 -11.03 -18.74
C TYR A 284 9.54 -12.20 -19.44
N ASP A 285 9.15 -13.22 -18.68
CA ASP A 285 8.33 -14.31 -19.20
C ASP A 285 6.88 -13.84 -19.22
N HIS A 286 6.51 -13.18 -20.31
CA HIS A 286 5.16 -12.69 -20.57
C HIS A 286 4.93 -12.68 -22.08
N ASP A 287 4.60 -13.85 -22.61
CA ASP A 287 4.39 -14.08 -24.04
C ASP A 287 2.90 -14.27 -24.34
N ALA A 288 2.53 -14.18 -25.63
CA ALA A 288 1.15 -14.38 -26.07
C ALA A 288 0.66 -15.85 -26.00
N TYR A 289 1.54 -16.79 -25.63
CA TYR A 289 1.25 -18.22 -25.51
C TYR A 289 1.35 -18.64 -24.05
N TYR A 290 0.64 -19.70 -23.68
CA TYR A 290 0.70 -20.26 -22.33
C TYR A 290 2.14 -20.50 -21.88
N SER A 291 2.51 -19.92 -20.74
CA SER A 291 3.76 -20.15 -20.05
C SER A 291 3.45 -20.46 -18.59
N SER A 292 3.99 -21.57 -18.08
CA SER A 292 3.88 -21.93 -16.67
C SER A 292 4.67 -20.99 -15.76
N SER A 293 5.53 -20.15 -16.33
CA SER A 293 6.30 -19.14 -15.61
C SER A 293 5.95 -17.70 -15.99
N ASP A 294 4.74 -17.50 -16.52
CA ASP A 294 4.23 -16.17 -16.83
C ASP A 294 4.20 -15.29 -15.56
N ILE A 295 4.85 -14.13 -15.64
CA ILE A 295 5.00 -13.19 -14.51
C ILE A 295 3.67 -12.56 -14.07
N VAL A 296 2.74 -12.32 -14.99
CA VAL A 296 1.42 -11.76 -14.68
C VAL A 296 0.58 -12.81 -13.95
N ALA A 297 0.58 -14.05 -14.44
CA ALA A 297 -0.09 -15.15 -13.76
C ALA A 297 0.50 -15.38 -12.35
N THR A 298 1.84 -15.42 -12.25
CA THR A 298 2.56 -15.58 -10.97
C THR A 298 2.17 -14.47 -9.99
N LEU A 299 2.32 -13.19 -10.35
CA LEU A 299 2.01 -12.09 -9.44
C LEU A 299 0.51 -12.05 -9.08
N THR A 300 -0.38 -12.42 -9.99
CA THR A 300 -1.82 -12.52 -9.72
C THR A 300 -2.10 -13.63 -8.69
N HIS A 301 -1.45 -14.77 -8.84
CA HIS A 301 -1.52 -15.89 -7.90
C HIS A 301 -1.05 -15.47 -6.50
N GLU A 302 0.14 -14.87 -6.40
CA GLU A 302 0.68 -14.44 -5.11
C GLU A 302 -0.17 -13.36 -4.43
N LEU A 303 -0.73 -12.43 -5.20
CA LEU A 303 -1.69 -11.45 -4.66
C LEU A 303 -2.99 -12.13 -4.20
N GLY A 304 -3.39 -13.24 -4.81
CA GLY A 304 -4.47 -14.09 -4.33
C GLY A 304 -4.19 -14.64 -2.93
N HIS A 305 -2.99 -15.17 -2.70
CA HIS A 305 -2.52 -15.58 -1.36
C HIS A 305 -2.46 -14.43 -0.36
N TYR A 306 -1.92 -13.28 -0.77
CA TYR A 306 -1.87 -12.07 0.06
C TYR A 306 -3.28 -11.62 0.49
N LEU A 307 -4.28 -11.87 -0.36
CA LEU A 307 -5.69 -11.62 -0.09
C LEU A 307 -6.44 -12.84 0.50
N GLY A 308 -5.72 -13.89 0.89
CA GLY A 308 -6.20 -14.99 1.72
C GLY A 308 -6.70 -16.23 0.98
N LEU A 309 -6.52 -16.33 -0.34
CA LEU A 309 -6.85 -17.54 -1.09
C LEU A 309 -5.78 -18.62 -0.92
N ARG A 310 -6.20 -19.88 -0.87
CA ARG A 310 -5.33 -21.07 -0.90
C ARG A 310 -5.32 -21.72 -2.28
N HIS A 311 -4.44 -22.69 -2.47
CA HIS A 311 -4.45 -23.50 -3.67
C HIS A 311 -5.74 -24.30 -3.81
N VAL A 312 -6.27 -24.39 -5.03
CA VAL A 312 -7.50 -25.15 -5.32
C VAL A 312 -7.30 -26.66 -5.33
N PHE A 313 -6.04 -27.13 -5.40
CA PHE A 313 -5.72 -28.54 -5.31
C PHE A 313 -5.61 -29.01 -3.85
N SER A 314 -5.69 -30.31 -3.65
CA SER A 314 -5.56 -30.91 -2.33
C SER A 314 -4.17 -30.67 -1.75
N GLU A 315 -4.13 -29.93 -0.64
CA GLU A 315 -2.92 -29.61 0.11
C GLU A 315 -3.20 -29.59 1.62
N ASN A 316 -2.15 -29.50 2.43
CA ASN A 316 -2.30 -29.12 3.83
C ASN A 316 -1.15 -28.23 4.29
N ASP A 317 -1.20 -27.78 5.55
CA ASP A 317 -0.21 -26.86 6.08
C ASP A 317 1.22 -27.47 6.14
N GLU A 318 1.36 -28.80 6.10
CA GLU A 318 2.65 -29.53 6.08
C GLU A 318 3.16 -29.84 4.66
N ASP A 319 2.27 -29.95 3.67
CA ASP A 319 2.59 -30.17 2.25
C ASP A 319 1.72 -29.27 1.35
N GLN A 320 2.25 -28.07 1.12
CA GLN A 320 1.66 -27.03 0.28
C GLN A 320 2.04 -27.21 -1.21
N THR A 321 2.88 -28.20 -1.54
CA THR A 321 3.36 -28.43 -2.91
C THR A 321 2.40 -29.29 -3.74
N GLY A 322 1.37 -29.85 -3.08
CA GLY A 322 0.45 -30.83 -3.65
C GLY A 322 1.13 -32.16 -4.02
N SER A 323 2.24 -32.49 -3.37
CA SER A 323 3.02 -33.71 -3.65
C SER A 323 2.44 -34.96 -2.98
N SER A 324 1.55 -34.78 -2.02
CA SER A 324 0.87 -35.87 -1.33
C SER A 324 -0.31 -36.40 -2.12
N ASP A 325 -0.48 -37.72 -2.06
CA ASP A 325 -1.58 -38.45 -2.69
C ASP A 325 -2.87 -38.30 -1.86
N TRP A 326 -3.45 -37.09 -1.91
CA TRP A 326 -4.66 -36.73 -1.18
C TRP A 326 -5.75 -36.21 -2.10
N CYS A 327 -6.99 -36.39 -1.66
CA CYS A 327 -8.18 -35.84 -2.28
C CYS A 327 -9.03 -35.16 -1.19
N ILE A 328 -8.58 -33.99 -0.75
CA ILE A 328 -9.24 -33.17 0.26
C ILE A 328 -9.51 -31.77 -0.28
N ASP A 329 -10.62 -31.21 0.13
CA ASP A 329 -10.90 -29.79 -0.07
C ASP A 329 -10.24 -28.98 1.05
N SER A 330 -9.25 -28.17 0.70
CA SER A 330 -8.37 -27.48 1.63
C SER A 330 -8.33 -25.96 1.44
N ASP A 331 -9.08 -25.43 0.47
CA ASP A 331 -9.00 -24.03 0.07
C ASP A 331 -10.06 -23.13 0.73
N PHE A 332 -11.03 -23.75 1.40
CA PHE A 332 -12.15 -23.14 2.11
C PHE A 332 -13.10 -22.34 1.20
N CYS A 333 -13.22 -22.75 -0.07
CA CYS A 333 -14.22 -22.27 -1.01
C CYS A 333 -15.07 -23.46 -1.48
N GLU A 334 -16.39 -23.43 -1.30
CA GLU A 334 -17.21 -24.61 -1.64
C GLU A 334 -17.37 -24.75 -3.16
N ASP A 335 -17.32 -23.63 -3.88
CA ASP A 335 -17.51 -23.53 -5.32
C ASP A 335 -16.24 -23.75 -6.17
N THR A 336 -15.11 -24.10 -5.55
CA THR A 336 -13.89 -24.56 -6.22
C THR A 336 -13.85 -26.10 -6.29
N PRO A 337 -13.80 -26.69 -7.49
CA PRO A 337 -13.53 -28.11 -7.62
C PRO A 337 -12.08 -28.40 -7.24
N THR A 338 -11.88 -29.31 -6.29
CA THR A 338 -10.54 -29.75 -5.85
C THR A 338 -10.10 -31.03 -6.54
N TYR A 339 -8.80 -31.23 -6.67
CA TYR A 339 -8.19 -32.39 -7.33
C TYR A 339 -6.89 -32.82 -6.66
N ASN A 340 -6.52 -34.09 -6.87
CA ASN A 340 -5.25 -34.64 -6.43
C ASN A 340 -4.12 -34.23 -7.37
N LYS A 341 -3.27 -33.29 -6.93
CA LYS A 341 -2.19 -32.76 -7.76
C LYS A 341 -1.06 -33.76 -7.99
N ALA A 342 -0.71 -34.59 -7.01
CA ALA A 342 0.31 -35.63 -7.17
C ALA A 342 -0.08 -36.64 -8.26
N GLU A 343 -1.34 -37.06 -8.30
CA GLU A 343 -1.88 -37.92 -9.36
C GLU A 343 -1.84 -37.23 -10.74
N TYR A 344 -2.21 -35.95 -10.79
CA TYR A 344 -2.15 -35.16 -12.02
C TYR A 344 -0.71 -35.00 -12.53
N ASP A 345 0.25 -34.72 -11.66
CA ASP A 345 1.65 -34.53 -12.05
C ASP A 345 2.27 -35.83 -12.58
N ASP A 346 1.96 -36.98 -11.97
CA ASP A 346 2.35 -38.30 -12.48
C ASP A 346 1.70 -38.60 -13.84
N TYR A 347 0.43 -38.22 -14.03
CA TYR A 347 -0.25 -38.31 -15.33
C TYR A 347 0.42 -37.43 -16.39
N LEU A 348 0.72 -36.17 -16.05
CA LEU A 348 1.39 -35.21 -16.92
C LEU A 348 2.75 -35.75 -17.42
N LEU A 349 3.57 -36.25 -16.49
CA LEU A 349 4.87 -36.85 -16.79
C LEU A 349 4.75 -38.05 -17.75
N LYS A 350 3.74 -38.91 -17.55
CA LYS A 350 3.48 -40.06 -18.42
C LYS A 350 2.96 -39.64 -19.79
N TYR A 351 2.08 -38.63 -19.84
CA TYR A 351 1.44 -38.15 -21.06
C TYR A 351 2.46 -37.50 -21.99
N LEU A 352 3.28 -36.58 -21.48
CA LEU A 352 4.29 -35.89 -22.28
C LEU A 352 5.53 -36.75 -22.55
N GLY A 353 5.75 -37.82 -21.78
CA GLY A 353 6.96 -38.64 -21.89
C GLY A 353 8.23 -37.76 -21.90
N ASN A 354 9.15 -38.02 -22.84
CA ASN A 354 10.35 -37.20 -23.05
C ASN A 354 10.19 -36.16 -24.19
N SER A 355 9.00 -35.93 -24.76
CA SER A 355 8.88 -35.19 -26.02
C SER A 355 9.00 -33.67 -25.92
N GLY A 356 9.14 -33.10 -24.71
CA GLY A 356 9.63 -31.73 -24.46
C GLY A 356 8.84 -30.56 -25.07
N THR A 357 7.79 -30.81 -25.85
CA THR A 357 6.99 -29.79 -26.55
C THR A 357 5.53 -30.18 -26.49
N MET A 358 4.69 -29.30 -25.94
CA MET A 358 3.24 -29.49 -25.81
C MET A 358 2.52 -28.86 -27.02
N THR A 359 1.66 -29.62 -27.71
CA THR A 359 0.79 -29.06 -28.76
C THR A 359 -0.50 -28.48 -28.16
N GLN A 360 -1.27 -27.71 -28.93
CA GLN A 360 -2.60 -27.27 -28.48
C GLN A 360 -3.52 -28.45 -28.16
N ALA A 361 -3.44 -29.55 -28.93
CA ALA A 361 -4.25 -30.73 -28.65
C ALA A 361 -3.86 -31.39 -27.31
N ASP A 362 -2.58 -31.36 -26.97
CA ASP A 362 -2.10 -31.82 -25.67
C ASP A 362 -2.60 -30.90 -24.54
N TYR A 363 -2.58 -29.58 -24.75
CA TYR A 363 -3.12 -28.61 -23.79
C TYR A 363 -4.59 -28.88 -23.47
N GLU A 364 -5.44 -29.10 -24.47
CA GLU A 364 -6.87 -29.40 -24.25
C GLU A 364 -7.11 -30.67 -23.42
N VAL A 365 -6.17 -31.60 -23.41
CA VAL A 365 -6.22 -32.80 -22.57
C VAL A 365 -5.67 -32.50 -21.18
N LEU A 366 -4.50 -31.86 -21.10
CA LEU A 366 -3.77 -31.62 -19.86
C LEU A 366 -4.40 -30.52 -18.98
N VAL A 367 -5.26 -29.67 -19.52
CA VAL A 367 -6.02 -28.68 -18.72
C VAL A 367 -7.17 -29.31 -17.93
N MET A 368 -7.51 -30.58 -18.18
CA MET A 368 -8.61 -31.27 -17.48
C MET A 368 -8.14 -31.89 -16.15
N ARG A 369 -9.07 -32.03 -15.21
CA ARG A 369 -8.87 -32.62 -13.86
C ARG A 369 -9.99 -33.58 -13.50
N ASN A 370 -9.70 -34.49 -12.57
CA ASN A 370 -10.70 -35.32 -11.90
C ASN A 370 -11.13 -34.63 -10.59
N ASP A 371 -12.43 -34.47 -10.38
CA ASP A 371 -12.98 -33.87 -9.17
C ASP A 371 -12.90 -34.86 -7.99
N CYS A 372 -12.24 -34.46 -6.90
CA CYS A 372 -12.15 -35.24 -5.67
C CYS A 372 -13.50 -35.41 -4.96
N LYS A 373 -14.35 -34.38 -4.98
CA LYS A 373 -15.67 -34.40 -4.32
C LYS A 373 -16.66 -35.26 -5.11
N HIS A 374 -16.48 -35.35 -6.42
CA HIS A 374 -17.42 -36.03 -7.32
C HIS A 374 -16.73 -37.07 -8.22
N PRO A 375 -16.51 -38.31 -7.74
CA PRO A 375 -15.83 -39.36 -8.49
C PRO A 375 -16.43 -39.60 -9.88
N GLY A 376 -15.58 -39.59 -10.91
CA GLY A 376 -15.96 -39.77 -12.32
C GLY A 376 -16.43 -38.48 -13.02
N VAL A 377 -16.47 -37.36 -12.32
CA VAL A 377 -16.67 -36.03 -12.92
C VAL A 377 -15.30 -35.43 -13.23
N THR A 378 -15.17 -34.88 -14.44
CA THR A 378 -14.01 -34.09 -14.83
C THR A 378 -14.39 -32.64 -15.00
N PHE A 379 -13.42 -31.75 -14.78
CA PHE A 379 -13.58 -30.32 -14.98
C PHE A 379 -12.34 -29.74 -15.68
N ARG A 380 -12.51 -28.59 -16.33
CA ARG A 380 -11.41 -27.83 -16.91
C ARG A 380 -10.82 -26.93 -15.85
N SER A 381 -9.50 -26.97 -15.64
CA SER A 381 -8.85 -26.08 -14.69
C SER A 381 -8.75 -24.67 -15.27
N THR A 382 -9.40 -23.73 -14.59
CA THR A 382 -9.43 -22.31 -14.96
C THR A 382 -8.99 -21.39 -13.84
N ASN A 383 -8.77 -21.92 -12.63
CA ASN A 383 -8.56 -21.08 -11.46
C ASN A 383 -7.15 -20.49 -11.46
N VAL A 384 -7.03 -19.21 -11.10
CA VAL A 384 -5.74 -18.52 -10.92
C VAL A 384 -4.90 -19.20 -9.84
N MET A 385 -5.54 -19.79 -8.83
CA MET A 385 -4.87 -20.44 -7.69
C MET A 385 -4.47 -21.90 -7.96
N ASP A 386 -4.33 -22.31 -9.23
CA ASP A 386 -3.79 -23.62 -9.62
C ASP A 386 -2.30 -23.50 -10.04
N TYR A 387 -1.52 -24.55 -9.81
CA TYR A 387 -0.09 -24.65 -10.17
C TYR A 387 0.18 -25.46 -11.43
N ALA A 388 -0.75 -26.33 -11.77
CA ALA A 388 -0.63 -27.17 -12.94
C ALA A 388 -1.03 -26.41 -14.23
N ILE A 389 -1.01 -27.12 -15.36
CA ILE A 389 -1.48 -26.58 -16.65
C ILE A 389 -2.95 -26.18 -16.53
N SER A 390 -3.21 -24.88 -16.54
CA SER A 390 -4.50 -24.26 -16.24
C SER A 390 -4.70 -23.06 -17.16
N ASP A 391 -5.95 -22.71 -17.46
CA ASP A 391 -6.24 -21.43 -18.11
C ASP A 391 -5.87 -20.25 -17.18
N ALA A 392 -5.84 -20.47 -15.85
CA ALA A 392 -5.40 -19.53 -14.81
C ALA A 392 -6.01 -18.12 -14.94
N ASP A 393 -7.28 -18.05 -15.30
CA ASP A 393 -7.96 -16.80 -15.67
C ASP A 393 -9.27 -16.57 -14.92
N ARG A 394 -9.59 -17.36 -13.90
CA ARG A 394 -10.82 -17.25 -13.09
C ARG A 394 -10.57 -17.22 -11.59
N PHE A 395 -11.43 -16.47 -10.90
CA PHE A 395 -11.75 -16.65 -9.50
C PHE A 395 -13.23 -17.03 -9.36
N THR A 396 -13.58 -17.72 -8.27
CA THR A 396 -14.95 -18.09 -7.95
C THR A 396 -15.64 -17.07 -7.04
N ALA A 397 -16.94 -17.24 -6.78
CA ALA A 397 -17.71 -16.33 -5.95
C ALA A 397 -17.32 -16.43 -4.47
N ASP A 398 -17.01 -17.64 -3.98
CA ASP A 398 -16.52 -17.81 -2.61
C ASP A 398 -15.13 -17.23 -2.44
N GLN A 399 -14.23 -17.44 -3.41
CA GLN A 399 -12.91 -16.78 -3.44
C GLN A 399 -13.06 -15.25 -3.40
N ALA A 400 -14.01 -14.68 -4.16
CA ALA A 400 -14.28 -13.25 -4.13
C ALA A 400 -14.75 -12.78 -2.75
N THR A 401 -15.70 -13.50 -2.14
CA THR A 401 -16.22 -13.21 -0.80
C THR A 401 -15.09 -13.24 0.24
N ARG A 402 -14.21 -14.24 0.14
CA ARG A 402 -13.06 -14.41 1.02
C ARG A 402 -12.06 -13.25 0.90
N MET A 403 -11.66 -12.87 -0.32
CA MET A 403 -10.78 -11.72 -0.54
C MET A 403 -11.40 -10.40 -0.05
N ARG A 404 -12.72 -10.19 -0.27
CA ARG A 404 -13.43 -9.02 0.27
C ARG A 404 -13.40 -8.98 1.79
N TYR A 405 -13.64 -10.11 2.46
CA TYR A 405 -13.53 -10.20 3.91
C TYR A 405 -12.13 -9.78 4.39
N VAL A 406 -11.10 -10.29 3.73
CA VAL A 406 -9.70 -9.97 4.04
C VAL A 406 -9.42 -8.47 3.87
N MET A 407 -9.81 -7.83 2.76
CA MET A 407 -9.57 -6.39 2.56
C MET A 407 -10.30 -5.52 3.59
N LEU A 408 -11.52 -5.91 3.97
CA LEU A 408 -12.35 -5.18 4.94
C LEU A 408 -11.84 -5.32 6.38
N ARG A 409 -11.14 -6.42 6.72
CA ARG A 409 -10.91 -6.80 8.13
C ARG A 409 -9.48 -7.25 8.47
N SER A 410 -8.67 -7.75 7.56
CA SER A 410 -7.29 -8.11 7.92
C SER A 410 -6.50 -6.85 8.27
N PRO A 411 -5.63 -6.87 9.29
CA PRO A 411 -4.57 -5.86 9.41
C PRO A 411 -3.57 -6.02 8.26
N PHE A 412 -2.67 -5.04 8.10
CA PHE A 412 -1.53 -5.12 7.18
C PHE A 412 -1.93 -5.27 5.71
N ILE A 413 -3.10 -4.75 5.36
CA ILE A 413 -3.56 -4.60 3.97
C ILE A 413 -3.98 -3.14 3.82
N PRO A 414 -3.58 -2.45 2.74
CA PRO A 414 -3.90 -1.05 2.61
C PRO A 414 -5.39 -0.71 2.62
N GLY A 415 -5.70 0.50 3.09
CA GLY A 415 -7.04 1.06 3.08
C GLY A 415 -7.83 0.85 4.38
N PRO A 416 -9.05 1.42 4.44
CA PRO A 416 -9.82 1.46 5.67
C PRO A 416 -10.29 0.05 6.09
N LYS A 417 -10.57 -0.11 7.38
CA LYS A 417 -10.93 -1.40 7.99
C LYS A 417 -12.18 -1.28 8.84
N ILE A 418 -12.99 -2.34 8.83
CA ILE A 418 -14.06 -2.55 9.80
C ILE A 418 -13.39 -3.03 11.09
N ARG A 419 -13.50 -2.22 12.14
CA ARG A 419 -12.91 -2.48 13.46
C ARG A 419 -13.94 -2.25 14.56
N THR A 420 -13.95 -3.12 15.56
CA THR A 420 -14.64 -2.86 16.82
C THR A 420 -13.72 -2.09 17.78
N PRO A 421 -14.26 -1.35 18.76
CA PRO A 421 -13.45 -0.67 19.77
C PRO A 421 -12.52 -1.61 20.55
N GLU A 422 -12.91 -2.87 20.76
CA GLU A 422 -12.12 -3.88 21.46
C GLU A 422 -10.88 -4.30 20.66
N GLN A 423 -10.99 -4.39 19.33
CA GLN A 423 -9.87 -4.73 18.43
C GLN A 423 -8.78 -3.65 18.45
N GLN A 424 -9.16 -2.39 18.68
CA GLN A 424 -8.26 -1.23 18.70
C GLN A 424 -7.50 -1.06 20.03
N GLN A 425 -7.88 -1.80 21.08
CA GLN A 425 -7.27 -1.65 22.41
C GLN A 425 -6.46 -2.89 22.79
N PRO A 426 -5.13 -2.75 23.01
CA PRO A 426 -4.36 -3.85 23.57
C PRO A 426 -4.81 -4.12 25.00
N SER A 427 -5.18 -5.37 25.31
CA SER A 427 -5.17 -5.80 26.72
C SER A 427 -3.70 -5.89 27.14
N SER A 428 -3.29 -5.11 28.14
CA SER A 428 -1.88 -4.95 28.58
C SER A 428 -1.21 -6.22 29.14
N ARG A 429 -1.78 -7.40 28.93
CA ARG A 429 -1.38 -8.67 29.55
C ARG A 429 -1.23 -9.85 28.59
N THR A 430 -1.57 -9.71 27.31
CA THR A 430 -1.48 -10.83 26.36
C THR A 430 -0.32 -10.60 25.38
N PRO A 431 0.74 -11.43 25.41
CA PRO A 431 1.76 -11.39 24.37
C PRO A 431 1.13 -11.64 23.00
N ILE A 432 1.53 -10.86 21.98
CA ILE A 432 1.13 -11.15 20.60
C ILE A 432 1.94 -12.35 20.13
N HIS A 433 1.24 -13.35 19.61
CA HIS A 433 1.86 -14.46 18.90
C HIS A 433 1.58 -14.29 17.41
N PHE A 434 2.64 -14.16 16.63
CA PHE A 434 2.54 -14.20 15.18
C PHE A 434 2.76 -15.64 14.73
N GLU A 435 1.68 -16.30 14.34
CA GLU A 435 1.77 -17.54 13.57
C GLU A 435 1.85 -17.15 12.10
N MET A 436 3.07 -17.11 11.56
CA MET A 436 3.30 -16.81 10.15
C MET A 436 2.84 -17.99 9.30
N LYS A 437 2.01 -17.70 8.29
CA LYS A 437 1.80 -18.59 7.16
C LYS A 437 2.30 -17.89 5.91
N ALA A 438 3.00 -18.62 5.07
CA ALA A 438 3.33 -18.22 3.73
C ALA A 438 3.18 -19.46 2.82
N TYR A 439 2.84 -19.23 1.57
CA TYR A 439 2.55 -20.27 0.58
C TYR A 439 3.43 -20.03 -0.64
N GLU A 440 4.07 -21.12 -1.09
CA GLU A 440 5.10 -21.21 -2.15
C GLU A 440 4.56 -21.81 -3.42
#